data_AF-A0A969TG03-F1
#
_entry.id   AF-A0A969TG03-F1
#
_cell.length_a   1.000
_cell.length_b   1.000
_cell.length_c   1.000
_cell.angle_alpha   90.00
_cell.angle_beta   90.00
_cell.angle_gamma   90.00
#
_symmetry.space_group_name_H-M   'P 1'
#
loop_
_entity.id
_entity.type
_entity.pdbx_description
1 polymer ?
#
loop_
_entity_poly.entity_id
_entity_poly.type
_entity_poly.pdbx_seq_one_letter_code
_entity_poly.pdbx_strand_id
1 'polypeptide(L)'
;MSQAGHPVVWLHMRDVYDLGSELFRWEMATAIASRSLQINPFDQPDVESAKVLARQMVAAYKSEGQLPALTPALSSDGITVYGEVTANSPAEALKRFASLAQPGDYVAIQAYVQPTAAITEALQQMRLALRNELHVATTVGFGPRFLHSTGQLHKGDRGNGLFIQITADNARDADIPDEAGAPDSSMTFGVLEAAQSMGDRQALLDNQRRIIRFHLPADVIAGLQQLQG
;
A
#
# COMPACT_ATOMS: atom_id res chain seq x y z
N MET A 1 14.72 -22.35 -19.28
CA MET A 1 13.34 -22.88 -19.37
C MET A 1 13.27 -24.20 -20.13
N SER A 2 13.62 -24.26 -21.42
CA SER A 2 13.62 -25.54 -22.19
C SER A 2 14.62 -26.58 -21.63
N GLN A 3 15.85 -26.16 -21.30
CA GLN A 3 16.85 -27.03 -20.67
C GLN A 3 16.47 -27.50 -19.25
N ALA A 4 15.47 -26.87 -18.62
CA ALA A 4 14.94 -27.28 -17.32
C ALA A 4 13.67 -28.15 -17.43
N GLY A 5 13.31 -28.60 -18.64
CA GLY A 5 12.15 -29.46 -18.89
C GLY A 5 10.80 -28.75 -18.96
N HIS A 6 10.76 -27.42 -18.88
CA HIS A 6 9.50 -26.68 -19.03
C HIS A 6 9.09 -26.57 -20.51
N PRO A 7 7.78 -26.70 -20.83
CA PRO A 7 7.28 -26.47 -22.18
C PRO A 7 7.57 -25.02 -22.59
N VAL A 8 8.14 -24.84 -23.78
CA VAL A 8 8.45 -23.53 -24.37
C VAL A 8 7.81 -23.43 -25.73
N VAL A 9 7.11 -22.31 -25.98
CA VAL A 9 6.56 -21.97 -27.29
C VAL A 9 7.36 -20.79 -27.85
N TRP A 10 7.86 -20.93 -29.06
CA TRP A 10 8.54 -19.87 -29.79
C TRP A 10 7.56 -19.19 -30.73
N LEU A 11 7.36 -17.89 -30.57
CA LEU A 11 6.51 -17.07 -31.43
C LEU A 11 7.41 -16.18 -32.28
N HIS A 12 7.39 -16.37 -33.58
CA HIS A 12 8.21 -15.59 -34.51
C HIS A 12 7.44 -14.38 -35.01
N MET A 13 7.92 -13.18 -34.70
CA MET A 13 7.38 -11.91 -35.19
C MET A 13 8.21 -11.47 -36.39
N ARG A 14 7.56 -11.16 -37.51
CA ARG A 14 8.20 -10.78 -38.77
C ARG A 14 8.51 -9.29 -38.83
N ASP A 15 7.61 -8.47 -38.28
CA ASP A 15 7.73 -7.02 -38.21
C ASP A 15 6.98 -6.42 -37.00
N VAL A 16 6.95 -5.09 -36.88
CA VAL A 16 6.32 -4.38 -35.77
C VAL A 16 4.79 -4.51 -35.74
N TYR A 17 4.14 -4.79 -36.87
CA TYR A 17 2.68 -4.95 -36.92
C TYR A 17 2.22 -6.28 -36.32
N ASP A 18 3.09 -7.29 -36.30
CA ASP A 18 2.82 -8.56 -35.60
C ASP A 18 2.64 -8.33 -34.08
N LEU A 19 3.16 -7.24 -33.49
CA LEU A 19 2.95 -6.90 -32.07
C LEU A 19 1.46 -6.77 -31.72
N GLY A 20 0.66 -6.15 -32.60
CA GLY A 20 -0.79 -6.03 -32.40
C GLY A 20 -1.49 -7.38 -32.40
N SER A 21 -1.03 -8.31 -33.25
CA SER A 21 -1.54 -9.67 -33.30
C SER A 21 -1.19 -10.45 -32.02
N GLU A 22 0.01 -10.26 -31.48
CA GLU A 22 0.42 -10.89 -30.22
C GLU A 22 -0.35 -10.33 -29.03
N LEU A 23 -0.59 -9.01 -28.96
CA LEU A 23 -1.43 -8.39 -27.91
C LEU A 23 -2.81 -9.07 -27.85
N PHE A 24 -3.51 -9.16 -28.98
CA PHE A 24 -4.81 -9.81 -29.04
C PHE A 24 -4.74 -11.30 -28.68
N ARG A 25 -3.71 -12.01 -29.17
CA ARG A 25 -3.53 -13.43 -28.86
C ARG A 25 -3.38 -13.64 -27.36
N TRP A 26 -2.62 -12.80 -26.66
CA TRP A 26 -2.43 -12.90 -25.21
C TRP A 26 -3.67 -12.53 -24.42
N GLU A 27 -4.44 -11.52 -24.85
CA GLU A 27 -5.75 -11.20 -24.24
C GLU A 27 -6.72 -12.38 -24.34
N MET A 28 -6.84 -12.96 -25.53
CA MET A 28 -7.71 -14.12 -25.79
C MET A 28 -7.24 -15.37 -25.03
N ALA A 29 -5.93 -15.65 -25.04
CA ALA A 29 -5.36 -16.77 -24.30
C ALA A 29 -5.60 -16.63 -22.80
N THR A 30 -5.47 -15.42 -22.25
CA THR A 30 -5.77 -15.12 -20.84
C THR A 30 -7.23 -15.41 -20.53
N ALA A 31 -8.17 -14.93 -21.36
CA ALA A 31 -9.60 -15.18 -21.16
C ALA A 31 -9.95 -16.68 -21.17
N ILE A 32 -9.39 -17.46 -22.12
CA ILE A 32 -9.60 -18.91 -22.20
C ILE A 32 -8.98 -19.64 -21.00
N ALA A 33 -7.76 -19.27 -20.61
CA ALA A 33 -7.08 -19.84 -19.46
C ALA A 33 -7.87 -19.57 -18.18
N SER A 34 -8.32 -18.33 -17.97
CA SER A 34 -9.13 -17.92 -16.84
C SER A 34 -10.46 -18.67 -16.76
N ARG A 35 -11.16 -18.85 -17.90
CA ARG A 35 -12.36 -19.70 -17.95
C ARG A 35 -12.06 -21.13 -17.52
N SER A 36 -10.96 -21.71 -18.00
CA SER A 36 -10.56 -23.09 -17.68
C SER A 36 -10.18 -23.24 -16.20
N LEU A 37 -9.58 -22.20 -15.63
CA LEU A 37 -9.24 -22.09 -14.21
C LEU A 37 -10.44 -21.66 -13.34
N GLN A 38 -11.61 -21.39 -13.94
CA GLN A 38 -12.80 -20.89 -13.27
C GLN A 38 -12.56 -19.59 -12.46
N ILE A 39 -11.68 -18.73 -12.97
CA ILE A 39 -11.41 -17.39 -12.42
C ILE A 39 -11.92 -16.31 -13.37
N ASN A 40 -12.38 -15.18 -12.83
CA ASN A 40 -12.65 -14.00 -13.62
C ASN A 40 -11.39 -13.13 -13.68
N PRO A 41 -10.74 -12.97 -14.85
CA PRO A 41 -9.47 -12.23 -14.95
C PRO A 41 -9.61 -10.72 -14.74
N PHE A 42 -10.85 -10.21 -14.78
CA PHE A 42 -11.16 -8.79 -14.61
C PHE A 42 -11.81 -8.47 -13.27
N ASP A 43 -11.91 -9.45 -12.36
CA ASP A 43 -12.45 -9.25 -11.03
C ASP A 43 -11.34 -8.77 -10.09
N GLN A 44 -11.53 -7.59 -9.49
CA GLN A 44 -10.62 -6.99 -8.50
C GLN A 44 -11.39 -6.56 -7.26
N PRO A 45 -12.10 -7.49 -6.59
CA PRO A 45 -13.04 -7.15 -5.52
C PRO A 45 -12.30 -6.46 -4.35
N ASP A 46 -11.05 -6.86 -4.11
CA ASP A 46 -10.26 -6.35 -3.00
C ASP A 46 -9.64 -4.98 -3.29
N VAL A 47 -9.46 -4.62 -4.56
CA VAL A 47 -9.00 -3.27 -4.93
C VAL A 47 -10.14 -2.27 -4.76
N GLU A 48 -11.35 -2.65 -5.16
CA GLU A 48 -12.53 -1.81 -5.02
C GLU A 48 -12.93 -1.57 -3.56
N SER A 49 -12.72 -2.53 -2.65
CA SER A 49 -13.05 -2.37 -1.23
C SER A 49 -12.37 -1.15 -0.58
N ALA A 50 -11.07 -0.92 -0.84
CA ALA A 50 -10.39 0.28 -0.31
C ALA A 50 -10.94 1.58 -0.91
N LYS A 51 -11.33 1.58 -2.19
CA LYS A 51 -11.91 2.77 -2.82
C LYS A 51 -13.27 3.09 -2.20
N VAL A 52 -14.07 2.08 -1.92
CA VAL A 52 -15.36 2.24 -1.23
C VAL A 52 -15.14 2.78 0.18
N LEU A 53 -14.24 2.19 0.97
CA LEU A 53 -13.94 2.64 2.32
C LEU A 53 -13.38 4.07 2.33
N ALA A 54 -12.47 4.43 1.40
CA ALA A 54 -11.97 5.80 1.28
C ALA A 54 -13.10 6.80 0.97
N ARG A 55 -14.06 6.44 0.09
CA ARG A 55 -15.24 7.29 -0.17
C ARG A 55 -16.12 7.45 1.07
N GLN A 56 -16.26 6.41 1.90
CA GLN A 56 -16.99 6.50 3.15
C GLN A 56 -16.29 7.45 4.15
N MET A 57 -14.95 7.40 4.24
CA MET A 57 -14.17 8.32 5.07
C MET A 57 -14.35 9.77 4.62
N VAL A 58 -14.32 10.02 3.30
CA VAL A 58 -14.59 11.36 2.74
C VAL A 58 -16.03 11.81 3.02
N ALA A 59 -17.01 10.91 2.90
CA ALA A 59 -18.40 11.24 3.21
C ALA A 59 -18.58 11.61 4.69
N ALA A 60 -17.96 10.86 5.61
CA ALA A 60 -17.95 11.17 7.04
C ALA A 60 -17.31 12.54 7.33
N TYR A 61 -16.17 12.84 6.68
CA TYR A 61 -15.53 14.15 6.80
C TYR A 61 -16.47 15.29 6.35
N LYS A 62 -17.16 15.12 5.23
CA LYS A 62 -18.10 16.13 4.72
C LYS A 62 -19.31 16.35 5.64
N SER A 63 -19.76 15.31 6.34
CA SER A 63 -20.90 15.44 7.27
C SER A 63 -20.52 15.92 8.67
N GLU A 64 -19.35 15.51 9.17
CA GLU A 64 -18.95 15.71 10.57
C GLU A 64 -17.83 16.75 10.74
N GLY A 65 -17.20 17.19 9.65
CA GLY A 65 -16.08 18.13 9.63
C GLY A 65 -14.73 17.51 10.04
N GLN A 66 -14.67 16.21 10.31
CA GLN A 66 -13.47 15.52 10.74
C GLN A 66 -13.44 14.06 10.25
N LEU A 67 -12.23 13.51 10.05
CA LEU A 67 -12.06 12.10 9.74
C LEU A 67 -12.27 11.24 11.00
N PRO A 68 -12.71 9.98 10.88
CA PRO A 68 -12.89 9.10 12.02
C PRO A 68 -11.64 8.98 12.88
N ALA A 69 -11.80 9.24 14.18
CA ALA A 69 -10.69 9.17 15.12
C ALA A 69 -10.21 7.73 15.31
N LEU A 70 -8.90 7.53 15.34
CA LEU A 70 -8.27 6.26 15.64
C LEU A 70 -7.62 6.33 17.02
N THR A 71 -7.77 5.28 17.83
CA THR A 71 -7.09 5.17 19.11
C THR A 71 -5.63 4.77 18.89
N PRO A 72 -4.65 5.60 19.30
CA PRO A 72 -3.24 5.24 19.17
C PRO A 72 -2.87 4.15 20.18
N ALA A 73 -1.97 3.26 19.78
CA ALA A 73 -1.33 2.29 20.67
C ALA A 73 -0.20 2.94 21.48
N LEU A 74 0.48 3.92 20.86
CA LEU A 74 1.58 4.68 21.45
C LEU A 74 1.67 6.02 20.72
N SER A 75 1.97 7.09 21.46
CA SER A 75 2.45 8.36 20.91
C SER A 75 3.70 8.77 21.67
N SER A 76 4.83 8.90 20.97
CA SER A 76 6.13 9.21 21.56
C SER A 76 7.01 9.88 20.51
N ASP A 77 7.77 10.89 20.93
CA ASP A 77 8.74 11.63 20.10
C ASP A 77 8.16 12.21 18.79
N GLY A 78 6.88 12.59 18.82
CA GLY A 78 6.17 13.14 17.66
C GLY A 78 5.67 12.08 16.67
N ILE A 79 5.94 10.79 16.90
CA ILE A 79 5.40 9.69 16.11
C ILE A 79 4.19 9.09 16.84
N THR A 80 3.10 8.90 16.11
CA THR A 80 1.92 8.19 16.60
C THR A 80 1.78 6.83 15.92
N VAL A 81 1.65 5.77 16.73
CA VAL A 81 1.58 4.38 16.29
C VAL A 81 0.16 3.87 16.45
N TYR A 82 -0.37 3.22 15.41
CA TYR A 82 -1.68 2.57 15.41
C TYR A 82 -1.54 1.10 15.03
N GLY A 83 -2.23 0.22 15.75
CA GLY A 83 -2.17 -1.23 15.54
C GLY A 83 -2.20 -1.97 16.86
N GLU A 84 -2.25 -3.30 16.79
CA GLU A 84 -2.22 -4.16 17.97
C GLU A 84 -0.77 -4.39 18.40
N VAL A 85 -0.23 -3.46 19.19
CA VAL A 85 1.15 -3.54 19.72
C VAL A 85 1.24 -2.86 21.08
N THR A 86 2.06 -3.42 21.97
CA THR A 86 2.45 -2.78 23.24
C THR A 86 3.96 -2.58 23.22
N ALA A 87 4.41 -1.33 23.29
CA ALA A 87 5.81 -0.94 23.18
C ALA A 87 6.04 0.39 23.91
N ASN A 88 7.30 0.68 24.27
CA ASN A 88 7.68 1.92 24.96
C ASN A 88 8.20 3.00 23.99
N SER A 89 8.53 2.62 22.75
CA SER A 89 8.97 3.55 21.71
C SER A 89 8.46 3.12 20.32
N PRO A 90 8.37 4.04 19.34
CA PRO A 90 8.01 3.71 17.96
C PRO A 90 8.95 2.68 17.32
N ALA A 91 10.26 2.77 17.59
CA ALA A 91 11.24 1.80 17.11
C ALA A 91 11.02 0.41 17.73
N GLU A 92 10.71 0.33 19.02
CA GLU A 92 10.36 -0.93 19.68
C GLU A 92 9.05 -1.51 19.09
N ALA A 93 8.06 -0.66 18.79
CA ALA A 93 6.82 -1.09 18.16
C ALA A 93 7.07 -1.70 16.77
N LEU A 94 7.97 -1.09 15.97
CA LEU A 94 8.37 -1.62 14.67
C LEU A 94 9.06 -2.99 14.81
N LYS A 95 10.04 -3.10 15.72
CA LYS A 95 10.75 -4.37 15.99
C LYS A 95 9.80 -5.47 16.45
N ARG A 96 8.88 -5.17 17.38
CA ARG A 96 7.86 -6.12 17.86
C ARG A 96 6.93 -6.55 16.74
N PHE A 97 6.44 -5.61 15.92
CA PHE A 97 5.59 -5.96 14.80
C PHE A 97 6.32 -6.82 13.75
N ALA A 98 7.57 -6.46 13.42
CA ALA A 98 8.41 -7.21 12.50
C ALA A 98 8.67 -8.65 12.98
N SER A 99 8.83 -8.86 14.30
CA SER A 99 9.02 -10.20 14.89
C SER A 99 7.83 -11.15 14.76
N LEU A 100 6.65 -10.65 14.32
CA LEU A 100 5.49 -11.50 14.00
C LEU A 100 5.66 -12.27 12.69
N ALA A 101 6.69 -11.98 11.90
CA ALA A 101 6.94 -12.62 10.62
C ALA A 101 7.29 -14.12 10.80
N GLN A 102 6.67 -14.96 9.98
CA GLN A 102 6.89 -16.40 9.91
C GLN A 102 7.50 -16.81 8.56
N PRO A 103 8.12 -18.00 8.45
CA PRO A 103 8.59 -18.51 7.17
C PRO A 103 7.45 -18.55 6.14
N GLY A 104 7.66 -17.91 4.99
CA GLY A 104 6.65 -17.79 3.92
C GLY A 104 5.82 -16.51 3.98
N ASP A 105 6.00 -15.67 5.00
CA ASP A 105 5.47 -14.30 5.04
C ASP A 105 6.24 -13.36 4.10
N TYR A 106 5.70 -12.16 3.92
CA TYR A 106 6.41 -11.01 3.34
C TYR A 106 6.03 -9.73 4.09
N VAL A 107 6.91 -8.72 3.99
CA VAL A 107 6.66 -7.39 4.55
C VAL A 107 6.44 -6.37 3.44
N ALA A 108 5.37 -5.59 3.54
CA ALA A 108 5.08 -4.50 2.61
C ALA A 108 5.07 -3.16 3.35
N ILE A 109 6.00 -2.27 2.97
CA ILE A 109 6.01 -0.89 3.44
C ILE A 109 5.12 -0.06 2.50
N GLN A 110 4.05 0.51 3.04
CA GLN A 110 3.06 1.32 2.33
C GLN A 110 3.26 2.80 2.70
N ALA A 111 3.88 3.58 1.82
CA ALA A 111 4.27 4.95 2.09
C ALA A 111 3.26 5.95 1.49
N TYR A 112 2.43 6.56 2.34
CA TYR A 112 1.57 7.71 2.03
C TYR A 112 2.29 8.99 2.48
N VAL A 113 3.36 9.29 1.75
CA VAL A 113 4.22 10.46 1.92
C VAL A 113 4.75 10.87 0.55
N GLN A 114 5.19 12.12 0.41
CA GLN A 114 5.72 12.64 -0.85
C GLN A 114 6.96 11.84 -1.31
N PRO A 115 6.98 11.30 -2.55
CA PRO A 115 8.11 10.55 -3.07
C PRO A 115 9.25 11.50 -3.49
N THR A 116 10.20 11.72 -2.60
CA THR A 116 11.48 12.38 -2.92
C THR A 116 12.60 11.35 -3.02
N ALA A 117 13.74 11.72 -3.63
CA ALA A 117 14.90 10.84 -3.70
C ALA A 117 15.37 10.41 -2.29
N ALA A 118 15.45 11.37 -1.36
CA ALA A 118 15.87 11.12 0.02
C ALA A 118 14.88 10.20 0.77
N ILE A 119 13.57 10.44 0.64
CA ILE A 119 12.55 9.59 1.30
C ILE A 119 12.57 8.18 0.68
N THR A 120 12.71 8.09 -0.64
CA THR A 120 12.83 6.80 -1.33
C THR A 120 14.04 6.03 -0.84
N GLU A 121 15.20 6.68 -0.70
CA GLU A 121 16.41 6.06 -0.18
C GLU A 121 16.24 5.57 1.26
N ALA A 122 15.69 6.41 2.15
CA ALA A 122 15.44 6.05 3.55
C ALA A 122 14.49 4.85 3.69
N LEU A 123 13.39 4.82 2.91
CA LEU A 123 12.46 3.69 2.88
C LEU A 123 13.12 2.42 2.32
N GLN A 124 13.99 2.54 1.30
CA GLN A 124 14.75 1.40 0.78
C GLN A 124 15.75 0.85 1.80
N GLN A 125 16.41 1.72 2.56
CA GLN A 125 17.29 1.31 3.66
C GLN A 125 16.50 0.55 4.74
N MET A 126 15.33 1.07 5.16
CA MET A 126 14.43 0.38 6.09
C MET A 126 14.02 -1.01 5.56
N ARG A 127 13.61 -1.08 4.28
CA ARG A 127 13.23 -2.33 3.62
C ARG A 127 14.35 -3.36 3.60
N LEU A 128 15.58 -2.92 3.33
CA LEU A 128 16.76 -3.78 3.30
C LEU A 128 17.13 -4.28 4.70
N ALA A 129 17.01 -3.43 5.72
CA ALA A 129 17.22 -3.84 7.12
C ALA A 129 16.23 -4.94 7.52
N LEU A 130 14.93 -4.75 7.28
CA LEU A 130 13.90 -5.75 7.54
C LEU A 130 14.15 -7.06 6.79
N ARG A 131 14.57 -7.00 5.51
CA ARG A 131 14.92 -8.20 4.73
C ARG A 131 16.09 -8.95 5.35
N ASN A 132 17.13 -8.22 5.75
CA ASN A 132 18.35 -8.83 6.28
C ASN A 132 18.11 -9.46 7.65
N GLU A 133 17.21 -8.90 8.45
CA GLU A 133 16.86 -9.42 9.78
C GLU A 133 15.87 -10.58 9.70
N LEU A 134 14.80 -10.46 8.91
CA LEU A 134 13.70 -11.42 8.88
C LEU A 134 13.88 -12.53 7.84
N HIS A 135 14.76 -12.33 6.85
CA HIS A 135 14.98 -13.25 5.71
C HIS A 135 13.71 -13.56 4.89
N VAL A 136 12.72 -12.67 4.88
CA VAL A 136 11.50 -12.75 4.07
C VAL A 136 11.53 -11.79 2.88
N ALA A 137 10.60 -11.97 1.93
CA ALA A 137 10.42 -11.00 0.86
C ALA A 137 9.95 -9.65 1.42
N THR A 138 10.51 -8.55 0.94
CA THR A 138 10.15 -7.20 1.40
C THR A 138 9.94 -6.25 0.23
N THR A 139 8.89 -5.41 0.31
CA THR A 139 8.54 -4.42 -0.71
C THR A 139 8.34 -3.03 -0.11
N VAL A 140 8.49 -2.00 -0.94
CA VAL A 140 8.12 -0.60 -0.64
C VAL A 140 7.27 -0.11 -1.80
N GLY A 141 6.12 0.50 -1.49
CA GLY A 141 5.25 1.13 -2.48
C GLY A 141 4.73 2.46 -1.97
N PHE A 142 4.68 3.47 -2.85
CA PHE A 142 4.05 4.75 -2.53
C PHE A 142 2.55 4.70 -2.83
N GLY A 143 1.75 5.04 -1.82
CA GLY A 143 0.29 5.17 -1.91
C GLY A 143 -0.12 6.48 -2.61
N PRO A 144 -1.32 6.53 -3.19
CA PRO A 144 -2.24 5.42 -3.45
C PRO A 144 -1.81 4.52 -4.64
N ARG A 145 -0.73 4.86 -5.35
CA ARG A 145 -0.32 4.22 -6.61
C ARG A 145 -0.15 2.70 -6.53
N PHE A 146 0.40 2.15 -5.44
CA PHE A 146 0.61 0.70 -5.33
C PHE A 146 -0.70 -0.11 -5.32
N LEU A 147 -1.84 0.51 -4.98
CA LEU A 147 -3.15 -0.15 -4.96
C LEU A 147 -3.53 -0.72 -6.33
N HIS A 148 -3.02 -0.13 -7.42
CA HIS A 148 -3.28 -0.56 -8.79
C HIS A 148 -2.38 -1.70 -9.29
N SER A 149 -1.40 -2.13 -8.48
CA SER A 149 -0.43 -3.16 -8.86
C SER A 149 -0.44 -4.33 -7.88
N THR A 150 -0.22 -4.06 -6.59
CA THR A 150 -0.11 -5.11 -5.57
C THR A 150 -1.29 -5.16 -4.60
N GLY A 151 -2.31 -4.30 -4.79
CA GLY A 151 -3.48 -4.24 -3.92
C GLY A 151 -4.24 -5.55 -3.80
N GLN A 152 -4.39 -6.29 -4.92
CA GLN A 152 -5.05 -7.60 -4.94
C GLN A 152 -4.25 -8.64 -4.14
N LEU A 153 -2.92 -8.62 -4.22
CA LEU A 153 -2.06 -9.51 -3.42
C LEU A 153 -2.19 -9.21 -1.93
N HIS A 154 -2.08 -7.94 -1.55
CA HIS A 154 -2.08 -7.52 -0.15
C HIS A 154 -3.35 -7.94 0.62
N LYS A 155 -4.48 -8.00 -0.09
CA LYS A 155 -5.80 -8.24 0.51
C LYS A 155 -6.36 -9.62 0.22
N GLY A 156 -6.04 -10.21 -0.92
CA GLY A 156 -6.61 -11.49 -1.38
C GLY A 156 -5.68 -12.70 -1.28
N ASP A 157 -4.46 -12.56 -0.77
CA ASP A 157 -3.54 -13.71 -0.60
C ASP A 157 -3.88 -14.63 0.58
N ARG A 158 -2.96 -15.55 0.92
CA ARG A 158 -3.12 -16.51 2.02
C ARG A 158 -3.02 -15.90 3.43
N GLY A 159 -2.90 -14.57 3.58
CA GLY A 159 -2.70 -13.89 4.86
C GLY A 159 -1.24 -13.73 5.28
N ASN A 160 -0.33 -13.90 4.33
CA ASN A 160 1.11 -13.94 4.58
C ASN A 160 1.75 -12.55 4.65
N GLY A 161 0.97 -11.48 4.42
CA GLY A 161 1.46 -10.11 4.46
C GLY A 161 1.52 -9.52 5.87
N LEU A 162 2.63 -8.86 6.19
CA LEU A 162 2.76 -7.89 7.26
C LEU A 162 2.90 -6.49 6.65
N PHE A 163 2.01 -5.58 7.02
CA PHE A 163 1.92 -4.26 6.41
C PHE A 163 2.40 -3.18 7.38
N ILE A 164 3.38 -2.39 6.95
CA ILE A 164 3.87 -1.21 7.67
C ILE A 164 3.43 0.01 6.89
N GLN A 165 2.41 0.70 7.38
CA GLN A 165 1.90 1.91 6.74
C GLN A 165 2.58 3.15 7.32
N ILE A 166 3.20 3.95 6.47
CA ILE A 166 3.84 5.22 6.84
C ILE A 166 2.97 6.35 6.31
N THR A 167 2.57 7.25 7.21
CA THR A 167 1.85 8.51 6.90
C THR A 167 2.61 9.64 7.58
N ALA A 168 2.37 10.88 7.17
CA ALA A 168 2.96 12.03 7.85
C ALA A 168 2.02 13.24 7.86
N ASP A 169 2.29 14.21 8.73
CA ASP A 169 1.69 15.53 8.62
C ASP A 169 2.02 16.16 7.26
N ASN A 170 1.02 16.82 6.66
CA ASN A 170 1.20 17.51 5.40
C ASN A 170 1.97 18.81 5.62
N ALA A 171 3.22 18.88 5.18
CA ALA A 171 4.03 20.11 5.24
C ALA A 171 3.41 21.27 4.44
N ARG A 172 2.62 20.93 3.42
CA ARG A 172 1.79 21.84 2.64
C ARG A 172 0.47 21.15 2.35
N ASP A 173 -0.62 21.85 2.54
CA ASP A 173 -1.95 21.38 2.17
C ASP A 173 -2.59 22.35 1.19
N ALA A 174 -3.48 21.83 0.36
CA ALA A 174 -4.15 22.60 -0.69
C ALA A 174 -5.61 22.22 -0.75
N ASP A 175 -6.45 23.22 -0.87
CA ASP A 175 -7.88 23.07 -1.09
C ASP A 175 -8.18 22.36 -2.42
N ILE A 176 -9.19 21.50 -2.41
CA ILE A 176 -9.77 20.90 -3.61
C ILE A 176 -11.06 21.66 -3.91
N PRO A 177 -11.12 22.42 -5.00
CA PRO A 177 -12.35 23.09 -5.40
C PRO A 177 -13.51 22.11 -5.54
N ASP A 178 -14.67 22.45 -4.97
CA ASP A 178 -15.88 21.64 -5.10
C ASP A 178 -16.37 21.61 -6.55
N GLU A 179 -16.16 22.70 -7.29
CA GLU A 179 -16.43 22.84 -8.71
C GLU A 179 -15.22 23.39 -9.45
N ALA A 180 -15.03 22.96 -10.71
CA ALA A 180 -13.91 23.41 -11.52
C ALA A 180 -13.97 24.93 -11.77
N GLY A 181 -12.96 25.64 -11.28
CA GLY A 181 -12.86 27.10 -11.41
C GLY A 181 -13.56 27.89 -10.31
N ALA A 182 -14.21 27.23 -9.35
CA ALA A 182 -14.75 27.88 -8.15
C ALA A 182 -13.68 27.97 -7.04
N PRO A 183 -13.79 28.97 -6.13
CA PRO A 183 -12.89 29.10 -4.99
C PRO A 183 -13.30 28.25 -3.78
N ASP A 184 -14.56 27.81 -3.72
CA ASP A 184 -15.10 27.09 -2.57
C ASP A 184 -14.55 25.66 -2.50
N SER A 185 -14.20 25.24 -1.29
CA SER A 185 -13.55 23.95 -1.01
C SER A 185 -14.15 23.33 0.24
N SER A 186 -14.68 22.12 0.10
CA SER A 186 -15.15 21.31 1.23
C SER A 186 -14.09 20.35 1.78
N MET A 187 -12.93 20.26 1.13
CA MET A 187 -11.91 19.26 1.45
C MET A 187 -10.55 19.65 0.89
N THR A 188 -9.47 19.26 1.58
CA THR A 188 -8.10 19.44 1.09
C THR A 188 -7.51 18.15 0.51
N PHE A 189 -6.41 18.27 -0.24
CA PHE A 189 -5.63 17.11 -0.68
C PHE A 189 -5.10 16.29 0.49
N GLY A 190 -4.74 16.92 1.60
CA GLY A 190 -4.32 16.25 2.82
C GLY A 190 -5.42 15.37 3.42
N VAL A 191 -6.66 15.86 3.45
CA VAL A 191 -7.82 15.06 3.89
C VAL A 191 -8.07 13.89 2.94
N LEU A 192 -7.97 14.10 1.63
CA LEU A 192 -8.13 13.03 0.64
C LEU A 192 -7.05 11.94 0.79
N GLU A 193 -5.79 12.31 0.97
CA GLU A 193 -4.69 11.37 1.20
C GLU A 193 -4.90 10.59 2.51
N ALA A 194 -5.27 11.28 3.59
CA ALA A 194 -5.58 10.64 4.87
C ALA A 194 -6.74 9.64 4.72
N ALA A 195 -7.83 10.03 4.05
CA ALA A 195 -8.96 9.16 3.78
C ALA A 195 -8.57 7.91 2.95
N GLN A 196 -7.70 8.07 1.95
CA GLN A 196 -7.18 6.94 1.15
C GLN A 196 -6.32 5.99 1.99
N SER A 197 -5.43 6.51 2.84
CA SER A 197 -4.60 5.67 3.71
C SER A 197 -5.44 4.92 4.76
N MET A 198 -6.47 5.56 5.31
CA MET A 198 -7.42 4.97 6.24
C MET A 198 -8.29 3.91 5.57
N GLY A 199 -8.78 4.18 4.36
CA GLY A 199 -9.56 3.22 3.58
C GLY A 199 -8.75 1.96 3.23
N ASP A 200 -7.47 2.10 2.87
CA ASP A 200 -6.60 0.94 2.64
C ASP A 200 -6.32 0.16 3.94
N ARG A 201 -6.05 0.87 5.04
CA ARG A 201 -5.87 0.24 6.36
C ARG A 201 -7.10 -0.54 6.76
N GLN A 202 -8.30 0.03 6.63
CA GLN A 202 -9.53 -0.64 7.00
C GLN A 202 -9.78 -1.88 6.12
N ALA A 203 -9.52 -1.78 4.81
CA ALA A 203 -9.62 -2.94 3.91
C ALA A 203 -8.68 -4.09 4.32
N LEU A 204 -7.47 -3.77 4.80
CA LEU A 204 -6.54 -4.76 5.33
C LEU A 204 -7.08 -5.40 6.62
N LEU A 205 -7.60 -4.59 7.56
CA LEU A 205 -8.19 -5.10 8.80
C LEU A 205 -9.42 -5.99 8.55
N ASP A 206 -10.31 -5.60 7.64
CA ASP A 206 -11.50 -6.37 7.25
C ASP A 206 -11.12 -7.74 6.65
N ASN A 207 -9.95 -7.83 6.01
CA ASN A 207 -9.36 -9.07 5.50
C ASN A 207 -8.41 -9.76 6.49
N GLN A 208 -8.50 -9.40 7.78
CA GLN A 208 -7.73 -9.97 8.88
C GLN A 208 -6.21 -9.91 8.65
N ARG A 209 -5.73 -8.86 7.98
CA ARG A 209 -4.31 -8.64 7.70
C ARG A 209 -3.61 -7.98 8.90
N ARG A 210 -2.36 -8.36 9.11
CA ARG A 210 -1.49 -7.79 10.14
C ARG A 210 -0.97 -6.44 9.66
N ILE A 211 -1.41 -5.34 10.28
CA ILE A 211 -0.99 -3.99 9.89
C ILE A 211 -0.68 -3.09 11.09
N ILE A 212 0.48 -2.44 11.04
CA ILE A 212 0.87 -1.33 11.91
C ILE A 212 0.98 -0.04 11.09
N ARG A 213 0.55 1.09 11.64
CA ARG A 213 0.71 2.41 11.03
C ARG A 213 1.56 3.31 11.91
N PHE A 214 2.54 3.97 11.30
CA PHE A 214 3.32 5.04 11.90
C PHE A 214 2.92 6.36 11.23
N HIS A 215 2.41 7.29 12.03
CA HIS A 215 2.15 8.65 11.62
C HIS A 215 3.30 9.54 12.10
N LEU A 216 4.05 10.07 11.15
CA LEU A 216 5.27 10.85 11.36
C LEU A 216 4.96 12.36 11.38
N PRO A 217 5.83 13.18 11.99
CA PRO A 217 5.79 14.62 11.76
C PRO A 217 6.09 14.96 10.29
N ALA A 218 5.88 16.22 9.91
CA ALA A 218 6.14 16.72 8.55
C ALA A 218 7.58 16.48 8.05
N ASP A 219 8.56 16.41 8.97
CA ASP A 219 9.91 15.92 8.65
C ASP A 219 9.94 14.38 8.62
N VAL A 220 9.54 13.84 7.47
CA VAL A 220 9.47 12.40 7.21
C VAL A 220 10.84 11.72 7.38
N ILE A 221 11.94 12.39 7.03
CA ILE A 221 13.28 11.78 7.12
C ILE A 221 13.66 11.61 8.59
N ALA A 222 13.48 12.64 9.41
CA ALA A 222 13.71 12.54 10.85
C ALA A 222 12.85 11.45 11.48
N GLY A 223 11.57 11.38 11.12
CA GLY A 223 10.65 10.34 11.60
C GLY A 223 11.10 8.92 11.19
N LEU A 224 11.52 8.72 9.94
CA LEU A 224 12.02 7.41 9.48
C LEU A 224 13.33 7.00 10.18
N GLN A 225 14.23 7.95 10.46
CA GLN A 225 15.46 7.69 11.21
C GLN A 225 15.18 7.25 12.65
N GLN A 226 14.19 7.87 13.31
CA GLN A 226 13.77 7.47 14.65
C GLN A 226 13.24 6.03 14.70
N LEU A 227 12.59 5.55 13.63
CA LEU A 227 12.11 4.17 13.56
C LEU A 227 13.24 3.13 13.38
N GLN A 228 14.40 3.55 12.89
CA GLN A 228 15.55 2.68 12.66
C GLN A 228 16.50 2.58 13.88
N GLY A 229 16.26 3.40 14.91
CA GLY A 229 17.04 3.47 16.15
C GLY A 229 16.97 2.22 17.05
#